data_AF-A0A813L0Z3-F1
#
_entry.id   AF-A0A813L0Z3-F1
#
_cell.length_a   1.000
_cell.length_b   1.000
_cell.length_c   1.000
_cell.angle_alpha   90.00
_cell.angle_beta   90.00
_cell.angle_gamma   90.00
#
_symmetry.space_group_name_H-M   'P 1'
#
loop_
_entity.id
_entity.type
_entity.pdbx_description
1 polymer ?
#
loop_
_entity_poly.entity_id
_entity_poly.type
_entity_poly.pdbx_seq_one_letter_code
_entity_poly.pdbx_strand_id
1 'polypeptide(L)'
;AAQSADPDLIHGVIAIACGGDPCGRSVDVQALVRLVKERPQELQVISEVFAATLQQGEQFDRARMFHEQLGRRRDTALTAVQQVFRKREAEERTKWLRFAKDFFGMVDSAVSEAERASMQFCAQASAEESELLKAQIVLEEQSVTKRWLNGPHRFTGLSLVDTLCKLIEIGEIVEADNLHTQMKVSDKRYWRMKVRALSNCGNLSELNMMATHRTSPIGYELIIEAFLKHGRNELALPFIPKVKTAEQQAMYYSRMGMDAEAQAALTQRQERSGAGRLLSNILRLG
;
A
#
# COMPACT_ATOMS: atom_id res chain seq x y z
N ALA A 1 36.31 21.92 -10.45
CA ALA A 1 35.60 20.80 -9.80
C ALA A 1 34.13 20.77 -10.20
N ALA A 2 33.26 21.65 -9.67
CA ALA A 2 31.83 21.61 -10.00
C ALA A 2 31.53 21.68 -11.51
N GLN A 3 32.23 22.55 -12.24
CA GLN A 3 32.07 22.70 -13.70
C GLN A 3 32.80 21.64 -14.53
N SER A 4 33.76 20.91 -13.95
CA SER A 4 34.60 19.98 -14.72
C SER A 4 33.95 18.60 -14.91
N ALA A 5 32.87 18.30 -14.16
CA ALA A 5 32.20 16.99 -14.14
C ALA A 5 33.13 15.79 -13.87
N ASP A 6 34.33 16.04 -13.34
CA ASP A 6 35.35 15.05 -12.99
C ASP A 6 35.08 14.55 -11.56
N PRO A 7 34.67 13.28 -11.38
CA PRO A 7 34.34 12.73 -10.06
C PRO A 7 35.52 12.76 -9.10
N ASP A 8 36.75 12.47 -9.56
CA ASP A 8 37.93 12.41 -8.70
C ASP A 8 38.28 13.81 -8.19
N LEU A 9 38.20 14.81 -9.06
CA LEU A 9 38.40 16.19 -8.66
C LEU A 9 37.31 16.66 -7.68
N ILE A 10 36.05 16.25 -7.87
CA ILE A 10 34.94 16.58 -6.97
C ILE A 10 35.15 15.92 -5.59
N HIS A 11 35.47 14.63 -5.54
CA HIS A 11 35.77 13.93 -4.29
C HIS A 11 36.98 14.53 -3.58
N GLY A 12 38.02 14.90 -4.33
CA GLY A 12 39.21 15.57 -3.80
C GLY A 12 38.89 16.91 -3.14
N VAL A 13 38.15 17.80 -3.81
CA VAL A 13 37.78 19.10 -3.21
C VAL A 13 36.81 18.96 -2.04
N ILE A 14 35.91 17.97 -2.08
CA ILE A 14 35.02 17.67 -0.95
C ILE A 14 35.85 17.25 0.27
N ALA A 15 36.82 16.34 0.09
CA ALA A 15 37.67 15.89 1.18
C ALA A 15 38.51 17.05 1.76
N ILE A 16 39.07 17.90 0.90
CA ILE A 16 39.81 19.10 1.33
C ILE A 16 38.91 20.05 2.12
N ALA A 17 37.71 20.36 1.61
CA ALA A 17 36.76 21.25 2.28
C ALA A 17 36.30 20.69 3.64
N CYS A 18 36.23 19.37 3.75
CA CYS A 18 35.84 18.64 4.95
C CYS A 18 36.99 18.42 5.95
N GLY A 19 38.25 18.73 5.57
CA GLY A 19 39.44 18.43 6.36
C GLY A 19 39.78 16.93 6.43
N GLY A 20 39.26 16.11 5.52
CA GLY A 20 39.45 14.67 5.48
C GLY A 20 38.35 13.92 4.73
N ASP A 21 38.38 12.59 4.77
CA ASP A 21 37.33 11.73 4.21
C ASP A 21 35.96 12.11 4.82
N PRO A 22 34.94 12.48 4.01
CA PRO A 22 33.58 12.77 4.46
C PRO A 22 32.96 11.75 5.41
N CYS A 23 33.38 10.48 5.32
CA CYS A 23 32.91 9.39 6.16
C CYS A 23 33.73 9.21 7.45
N GLY A 24 34.84 9.94 7.60
CA GLY A 24 35.72 9.91 8.76
C GLY A 24 35.10 10.46 10.05
N ARG A 25 35.85 10.34 11.16
CA ARG A 25 35.41 10.78 12.51
C ARG A 25 35.66 12.26 12.77
N SER A 26 36.70 12.86 12.20
CA SER A 26 37.16 14.22 12.46
C SER A 26 36.89 15.17 11.28
N VAL A 27 35.65 15.16 10.80
CA VAL A 27 35.25 15.88 9.58
C VAL A 27 34.54 17.18 9.93
N ASP A 28 34.96 18.28 9.29
CA ASP A 28 34.26 19.57 9.37
C ASP A 28 33.21 19.70 8.26
N VAL A 29 32.03 19.16 8.52
CA VAL A 29 30.87 19.32 7.62
C VAL A 29 30.39 20.78 7.58
N GLN A 30 30.67 21.58 8.62
CA GLN A 30 30.17 22.97 8.71
C GLN A 30 30.82 23.87 7.67
N ALA A 31 32.10 23.67 7.39
CA ALA A 31 32.80 24.37 6.31
C ALA A 31 32.06 24.20 4.97
N LEU A 32 31.71 22.96 4.62
CA LEU A 32 30.98 22.67 3.38
C LEU A 32 29.56 23.24 3.39
N VAL A 33 28.84 23.14 4.52
CA VAL A 33 27.50 23.74 4.66
C VAL A 33 27.53 25.25 4.41
N ARG A 34 28.50 25.97 4.96
CA ARG A 34 28.64 27.43 4.75
C ARG A 34 28.88 27.76 3.28
N LEU A 35 29.81 27.07 2.63
CA LEU A 35 30.12 27.26 1.21
C LEU A 35 28.88 27.02 0.34
N VAL A 36 28.16 25.92 0.55
CA VAL A 36 26.96 25.59 -0.22
C VAL A 36 25.84 26.61 0.02
N LYS A 37 25.71 27.18 1.22
CA LYS A 37 24.75 28.27 1.49
C LYS A 37 25.10 29.57 0.77
N GLU A 38 26.39 29.89 0.67
CA GLU A 38 26.85 31.08 -0.04
C GLU A 38 26.62 30.98 -1.55
N ARG A 39 26.81 29.78 -2.12
CA ARG A 39 26.70 29.54 -3.57
C ARG A 39 25.89 28.29 -3.92
N PRO A 40 24.57 28.29 -3.67
CA PRO A 40 23.75 27.09 -3.79
C PRO A 40 23.64 26.54 -5.22
N GLN A 41 23.60 27.42 -6.23
CA GLN A 41 23.50 27.01 -7.64
C GLN A 41 24.84 26.49 -8.17
N GLU A 42 25.95 27.17 -7.87
CA GLU A 42 27.29 26.76 -8.34
C GLU A 42 27.76 25.47 -7.69
N LEU A 43 27.38 25.22 -6.44
CA LEU A 43 27.83 24.08 -5.64
C LEU A 43 26.77 22.98 -5.53
N GLN A 44 25.73 23.01 -6.36
CA GLN A 44 24.67 21.99 -6.35
C GLN A 44 25.25 20.58 -6.51
N VAL A 45 26.06 20.36 -7.56
CA VAL A 45 26.69 19.05 -7.85
C VAL A 45 27.58 18.60 -6.69
N ILE A 46 28.38 19.49 -6.12
CA ILE A 46 29.25 19.18 -4.97
C ILE A 46 28.42 18.74 -3.77
N SER A 47 27.33 19.45 -3.51
CA SER A 47 26.42 19.14 -2.42
C SER A 47 25.69 17.80 -2.61
N GLU A 48 25.27 17.48 -3.84
CA GLU A 48 24.67 16.20 -4.20
C GLU A 48 25.66 15.04 -4.06
N VAL A 49 26.89 15.20 -4.58
CA VAL A 49 27.95 14.19 -4.46
C VAL A 49 28.36 13.97 -3.00
N PHE A 50 28.44 15.03 -2.20
CA PHE A 50 28.71 14.89 -0.76
C PHE A 50 27.62 14.09 -0.05
N ALA A 51 26.35 14.43 -0.27
CA ALA A 51 25.23 13.69 0.31
C ALA A 51 25.22 12.22 -0.13
N ALA A 52 25.48 11.94 -1.41
CA ALA A 52 25.59 10.58 -1.94
C ALA A 52 26.76 9.81 -1.30
N THR A 53 27.92 10.46 -1.12
CA THR A 53 29.10 9.87 -0.45
C THR A 53 28.76 9.46 0.98
N LEU A 54 28.07 10.33 1.73
CA LEU A 54 27.64 10.02 3.09
C LEU A 54 26.64 8.86 3.12
N GLN A 55 25.68 8.81 2.19
CA GLN A 55 24.71 7.71 2.11
C GLN A 55 25.37 6.37 1.76
N GLN A 56 26.34 6.37 0.83
CA GLN A 56 27.12 5.19 0.47
C GLN A 56 27.99 4.69 1.64
N GLY A 57 28.58 5.59 2.42
CA GLY A 57 29.33 5.27 3.63
C GLY A 57 28.47 5.01 4.88
N GLU A 58 27.16 4.83 4.69
CA GLU A 58 26.17 4.61 5.75
C GLU A 58 26.14 5.69 6.86
N GLN A 59 26.63 6.90 6.55
CA GLN A 59 26.63 8.07 7.42
C GLN A 59 25.31 8.85 7.34
N PHE A 60 24.18 8.16 7.49
CA PHE A 60 22.86 8.72 7.24
C PHE A 60 22.46 9.86 8.19
N ASP A 61 22.87 9.80 9.46
CA ASP A 61 22.62 10.88 10.41
C ASP A 61 23.34 12.17 9.97
N ARG A 62 24.57 12.04 9.46
CA ARG A 62 25.35 13.15 8.93
C ARG A 62 24.73 13.69 7.63
N ALA A 63 24.29 12.81 6.73
CA ALA A 63 23.60 13.20 5.50
C ALA A 63 22.31 13.97 5.82
N ARG A 64 21.52 13.46 6.77
CA ARG A 64 20.29 14.11 7.24
C ARG A 64 20.57 15.49 7.82
N MET A 65 21.53 15.60 8.74
CA MET A 65 21.92 16.88 9.34
C MET A 65 22.44 17.87 8.30
N PHE A 66 23.13 17.39 7.27
CA PHE A 66 23.59 18.22 6.15
C PHE A 66 22.41 18.80 5.37
N HIS A 67 21.46 17.97 4.94
CA HIS A 67 20.24 18.44 4.26
C HIS A 67 19.40 19.38 5.12
N GLU A 68 19.28 19.07 6.41
CA GLU A 68 18.52 19.88 7.38
C GLU A 68 19.13 21.28 7.50
N GLN A 69 20.46 21.38 7.65
CA GLN A 69 21.15 22.66 7.72
C GLN A 69 21.05 23.47 6.45
N LEU A 70 20.97 22.82 5.28
CA LEU A 70 20.75 23.48 3.99
C LEU A 70 19.28 23.86 3.74
N GLY A 71 18.37 23.55 4.67
CA GLY A 71 16.94 23.80 4.49
C GLY A 71 16.29 22.90 3.44
N ARG A 72 16.96 21.82 3.02
CA ARG A 72 16.45 20.85 2.04
C ARG A 72 15.54 19.84 2.72
N ARG A 73 14.31 20.28 3.00
CA ARG A 73 13.34 19.52 3.81
C ARG A 73 12.96 18.18 3.19
N ARG A 74 12.77 18.15 1.86
CA ARG A 74 12.48 16.92 1.11
C ARG A 74 13.60 15.88 1.29
N ASP A 75 14.85 16.26 1.07
CA ASP A 75 15.99 15.35 1.20
C ASP A 75 16.22 14.88 2.65
N THR A 76 15.98 15.78 3.60
CA THR A 76 16.01 15.47 5.04
C THR A 76 14.99 14.39 5.39
N ALA A 77 13.75 14.54 4.89
CA ALA A 77 12.69 13.57 5.08
C ALA A 77 12.97 12.23 4.38
N LEU A 78 13.46 12.25 3.13
CA LEU A 78 13.83 11.04 2.39
C LEU A 78 14.95 10.25 3.10
N THR A 79 15.96 10.95 3.62
CA THR A 79 17.03 10.32 4.42
C THR A 79 16.48 9.70 5.70
N ALA A 80 15.51 10.35 6.35
CA ALA A 80 14.82 9.79 7.51
C ALA A 80 14.00 8.54 7.16
N VAL A 81 13.32 8.51 6.00
CA VAL A 81 12.63 7.31 5.50
C VAL A 81 13.61 6.15 5.25
N GLN A 82 14.79 6.43 4.67
CA GLN A 82 15.83 5.41 4.51
C GLN A 82 16.27 4.80 5.85
N GLN A 83 16.28 5.60 6.93
CA GLN A 83 16.60 5.11 8.27
C GLN A 83 15.58 4.14 8.84
N VAL A 84 14.30 4.28 8.48
CA VAL A 84 13.23 3.37 8.92
C VAL A 84 13.60 1.92 8.59
N PHE A 85 14.05 1.64 7.37
CA PHE A 85 14.41 0.28 6.93
C PHE A 85 15.68 -0.27 7.60
N ARG A 86 16.49 0.59 8.22
CA ARG A 86 17.71 0.19 8.93
C ARG A 86 17.46 -0.11 10.41
N LYS A 87 16.35 0.36 10.98
CA LYS A 87 16.02 0.09 12.38
C LYS A 87 15.42 -1.31 12.53
N ARG A 88 15.85 -2.03 13.58
CA ARG A 88 15.33 -3.37 13.88
C ARG A 88 14.00 -3.30 14.63
N GLU A 89 13.91 -2.39 15.59
CA GLU A 89 12.75 -2.23 16.48
C GLU A 89 11.68 -1.35 15.83
N ALA A 90 10.42 -1.74 15.98
CA ALA A 90 9.30 -1.05 15.37
C ALA A 90 9.07 0.33 16.02
N GLU A 91 9.33 0.46 17.32
CA GLU A 91 9.24 1.71 18.07
C GLU A 91 10.21 2.77 17.52
N GLU A 92 11.45 2.35 17.22
CA GLU A 92 12.43 3.20 16.56
C GLU A 92 11.98 3.58 15.16
N ARG A 93 11.48 2.62 14.36
CA ARG A 93 10.91 2.90 13.02
C ARG A 93 9.82 3.97 13.09
N THR A 94 8.90 3.87 14.06
CA THR A 94 7.84 4.86 14.28
C THR A 94 8.38 6.26 14.59
N LYS A 95 9.47 6.38 15.38
CA LYS A 95 10.12 7.67 15.64
C LYS A 95 10.66 8.30 14.35
N TRP A 96 11.32 7.49 13.51
CA TRP A 96 11.86 7.93 12.22
C TRP A 96 10.77 8.32 11.22
N LEU A 97 9.67 7.56 11.17
CA LEU A 97 8.50 7.91 10.34
C LEU A 97 7.84 9.22 10.79
N ARG A 98 7.76 9.47 12.10
CA ARG A 98 7.26 10.76 12.62
C ARG A 98 8.16 11.90 12.20
N PHE A 99 9.47 11.74 12.33
CA PHE A 99 10.44 12.72 11.87
C PHE A 99 10.28 13.00 10.37
N ALA A 100 10.22 11.95 9.53
CA ALA A 100 10.00 12.10 8.10
C ALA A 100 8.70 12.84 7.77
N LYS A 101 7.59 12.48 8.44
CA LYS A 101 6.29 13.15 8.31
C LYS A 101 6.41 14.64 8.58
N ASP A 102 7.05 15.03 9.67
CA ASP A 102 7.15 16.43 10.07
C ASP A 102 7.91 17.25 9.02
N PHE A 103 9.03 16.74 8.49
CA PHE A 103 9.79 17.40 7.43
C PHE A 103 9.06 17.43 6.08
N PHE A 104 8.33 16.38 5.71
CA PHE A 104 7.46 16.41 4.54
C PHE A 104 6.29 17.40 4.70
N GLY A 105 5.81 17.62 5.93
CA GLY A 105 4.75 18.57 6.25
C GLY A 105 5.20 20.04 6.22
N MET A 106 6.49 20.32 6.38
CA MET A 106 7.07 21.66 6.34
C MET A 106 7.23 22.17 4.90
N VAL A 107 6.14 22.27 4.14
CA VAL A 107 6.22 22.67 2.72
C VAL A 107 6.48 24.17 2.59
N ASP A 108 7.43 24.55 1.74
CA ASP A 108 7.68 25.96 1.41
C ASP A 108 6.59 26.53 0.49
N SER A 109 6.29 27.83 0.59
CA SER A 109 5.39 28.48 -0.37
C SER A 109 6.03 28.57 -1.75
N ALA A 110 7.37 28.60 -1.82
CA ALA A 110 8.15 28.76 -3.04
C ALA A 110 8.33 27.49 -3.89
N VAL A 111 8.02 26.29 -3.36
CA VAL A 111 8.15 25.05 -4.16
C VAL A 111 7.02 24.91 -5.18
N SER A 112 7.31 24.18 -6.25
CA SER A 112 6.31 23.87 -7.29
C SER A 112 5.09 23.12 -6.70
N GLU A 113 3.93 23.27 -7.34
CA GLU A 113 2.71 22.56 -6.92
C GLU A 113 2.89 21.03 -6.96
N ALA A 114 3.58 20.51 -7.98
CA ALA A 114 3.90 19.09 -8.09
C ALA A 114 4.76 18.60 -6.91
N GLU A 115 5.76 19.37 -6.51
CA GLU A 115 6.61 19.03 -5.37
C GLU A 115 5.84 19.10 -4.04
N ARG A 116 4.99 20.12 -3.86
CA ARG A 116 4.09 20.25 -2.71
C ARG A 116 3.17 19.04 -2.59
N ALA A 117 2.52 18.63 -3.68
CA ALA A 117 1.65 17.45 -3.70
C ALA A 117 2.44 16.17 -3.38
N SER A 118 3.65 16.01 -3.94
CA SER A 118 4.53 14.89 -3.64
C SER A 118 4.94 14.83 -2.16
N MET A 119 5.29 15.96 -1.55
CA MET A 119 5.63 16.03 -0.13
C MET A 119 4.42 15.74 0.76
N GLN A 120 3.25 16.31 0.46
CA GLN A 120 2.01 16.02 1.20
C GLN A 120 1.64 14.54 1.15
N PHE A 121 1.77 13.90 -0.02
CA PHE A 121 1.60 12.45 -0.15
C PHE A 121 2.58 11.69 0.75
N CYS A 122 3.87 12.05 0.74
CA CYS A 122 4.88 11.38 1.55
C CYS A 122 4.65 11.59 3.07
N ALA A 123 4.19 12.77 3.48
CA ALA A 123 3.79 13.02 4.86
C ALA A 123 2.64 12.09 5.28
N GLN A 124 1.60 11.99 4.44
CA GLN A 124 0.46 11.13 4.70
C GLN A 124 0.86 9.65 4.73
N ALA A 125 1.66 9.19 3.76
CA ALA A 125 2.16 7.82 3.71
C ALA A 125 3.03 7.48 4.94
N SER A 126 3.87 8.41 5.40
CA SER A 126 4.68 8.21 6.61
C SER A 126 3.81 8.10 7.87
N ALA A 127 2.71 8.87 7.93
CA ALA A 127 1.75 8.79 9.02
C ALA A 127 1.00 7.45 8.99
N GLU A 128 0.49 7.03 7.84
CA GLU A 128 -0.22 5.76 7.65
C GLU A 128 0.66 4.55 7.98
N GLU A 129 1.92 4.54 7.53
CA GLU A 129 2.88 3.48 7.87
C GLU A 129 3.18 3.43 9.37
N SER A 130 3.29 4.60 10.02
CA SER A 130 3.45 4.67 11.48
C SER A 130 2.24 4.08 12.21
N GLU A 131 1.02 4.33 11.74
CA GLU A 131 -0.19 3.74 12.32
C GLU A 131 -0.29 2.23 12.05
N LEU A 132 0.13 1.77 10.86
CA LEU A 132 0.19 0.35 10.54
C LEU A 132 1.15 -0.39 11.48
N LEU A 133 2.37 0.12 11.68
CA LEU A 133 3.34 -0.50 12.60
C LEU A 133 2.80 -0.61 14.02
N LYS A 134 2.12 0.44 14.52
CA LYS A 134 1.46 0.38 15.85
C LYS A 134 0.38 -0.68 15.90
N ALA A 135 -0.47 -0.77 14.88
CA ALA A 135 -1.50 -1.80 14.80
C ALA A 135 -0.88 -3.20 14.77
N GLN A 136 0.21 -3.40 14.01
CA GLN A 136 0.92 -4.67 13.93
C GLN A 136 1.52 -5.08 15.28
N ILE A 137 2.11 -4.17 16.05
CA ILE A 137 2.60 -4.44 17.41
C ILE A 137 1.46 -4.97 18.29
N VAL A 138 0.30 -4.30 18.26
CA VAL A 138 -0.89 -4.73 19.03
C VAL A 138 -1.37 -6.11 18.57
N LEU A 139 -1.38 -6.40 17.28
CA LEU A 139 -1.76 -7.71 16.75
C LEU A 139 -0.77 -8.81 17.18
N GLU A 140 0.53 -8.51 17.25
CA GLU A 140 1.53 -9.46 17.77
C GLU A 140 1.27 -9.78 19.24
N GLU A 141 0.99 -8.77 20.08
CA GLU A 141 0.64 -8.94 21.50
C GLU A 141 -0.67 -9.74 21.67
N GLN A 142 -1.69 -9.41 20.88
CA GLN A 142 -2.96 -10.12 20.87
C GLN A 142 -2.77 -11.58 20.45
N SER A 143 -1.89 -11.87 19.49
CA SER A 143 -1.63 -13.24 19.03
C SER A 143 -1.15 -14.16 20.15
N VAL A 144 -0.34 -13.61 21.07
CA VAL A 144 0.14 -14.31 22.26
C VAL A 144 -0.96 -14.39 23.31
N THR A 145 -1.57 -13.25 23.63
CA THR A 145 -2.52 -13.11 24.73
C THR A 145 -3.80 -13.91 24.50
N LYS A 146 -4.34 -13.86 23.28
CA LYS A 146 -5.54 -14.60 22.86
C LYS A 146 -5.23 -16.04 22.42
N ARG A 147 -3.95 -16.44 22.37
CA ARG A 147 -3.49 -17.77 21.94
C ARG A 147 -4.02 -18.15 20.56
N TRP A 148 -3.83 -17.27 19.58
CA TRP A 148 -4.23 -17.54 18.19
C TRP A 148 -3.58 -18.81 17.67
N LEU A 149 -4.31 -19.51 16.80
CA LEU A 149 -3.88 -20.78 16.22
C LEU A 149 -2.52 -20.60 15.52
N ASN A 150 -1.60 -21.54 15.76
CA ASN A 150 -0.23 -21.51 15.21
C ASN A 150 0.59 -20.26 15.59
N GLY A 151 0.28 -19.58 16.71
CA GLY A 151 1.06 -18.46 17.24
C GLY A 151 2.36 -18.88 17.96
N PRO A 152 3.25 -17.93 18.29
CA PRO A 152 3.11 -16.47 18.15
C PRO A 152 3.27 -15.99 16.70
N HIS A 153 2.47 -14.99 16.31
CA HIS A 153 2.51 -14.42 14.97
C HIS A 153 3.35 -13.15 14.94
N ARG A 154 4.14 -12.99 13.87
CA ARG A 154 4.82 -11.72 13.54
C ARG A 154 4.07 -10.99 12.43
N PHE A 155 3.80 -9.71 12.63
CA PHE A 155 3.13 -8.82 11.67
C PHE A 155 3.98 -7.59 11.34
N THR A 156 4.85 -7.16 12.24
CA THR A 156 5.67 -5.96 12.08
C THR A 156 6.50 -6.00 10.79
N GLY A 157 6.31 -4.98 9.94
CA GLY A 157 7.01 -4.84 8.66
C GLY A 157 6.37 -5.55 7.48
N LEU A 158 5.24 -6.24 7.67
CA LEU A 158 4.39 -6.67 6.56
C LEU A 158 3.68 -5.46 5.93
N SER A 159 3.34 -5.55 4.65
CA SER A 159 2.44 -4.56 4.05
C SER A 159 1.04 -4.66 4.68
N LEU A 160 0.21 -3.62 4.53
CA LEU A 160 -1.19 -3.66 4.98
C LEU A 160 -1.95 -4.84 4.37
N VAL A 161 -1.70 -5.13 3.09
CA VAL A 161 -2.35 -6.25 2.37
C VAL A 161 -1.89 -7.58 2.96
N ASP A 162 -0.59 -7.77 3.16
CA ASP A 162 -0.05 -9.02 3.71
C ASP A 162 -0.50 -9.22 5.16
N THR A 163 -0.62 -8.14 5.93
CA THR A 163 -1.16 -8.18 7.30
C THR A 163 -2.61 -8.68 7.29
N LEU A 164 -3.45 -8.09 6.45
CA LEU A 164 -4.86 -8.49 6.34
C LEU A 164 -5.02 -9.92 5.81
N CYS A 165 -4.27 -10.30 4.77
CA CYS A 165 -4.28 -11.68 4.25
C CYS A 165 -3.85 -12.68 5.33
N LYS A 166 -2.76 -12.39 6.05
CA LYS A 166 -2.29 -13.24 7.14
C LYS A 166 -3.33 -13.42 8.24
N LEU A 167 -3.98 -12.34 8.68
CA LEU A 167 -5.07 -12.41 9.66
C LEU A 167 -6.20 -13.35 9.19
N ILE A 168 -6.57 -13.26 7.91
CA ILE A 168 -7.62 -14.12 7.33
C ILE A 168 -7.17 -15.58 7.27
N GLU A 169 -5.92 -15.84 6.88
CA GLU A 169 -5.34 -17.18 6.78
C GLU A 169 -5.27 -17.89 8.13
N ILE A 170 -5.01 -17.15 9.21
CA ILE A 170 -4.97 -17.72 10.58
C ILE A 170 -6.36 -17.78 11.24
N GLY A 171 -7.42 -17.32 10.55
CA GLY A 171 -8.80 -17.35 11.03
C GLY A 171 -9.24 -16.14 11.87
N GLU A 172 -8.40 -15.13 12.03
CA GLU A 172 -8.68 -13.91 12.79
C GLU A 172 -9.42 -12.87 11.94
N ILE A 173 -10.62 -13.25 11.49
CA ILE A 173 -11.45 -12.48 10.54
C ILE A 173 -11.93 -11.16 11.14
N VAL A 174 -12.27 -11.16 12.43
CA VAL A 174 -12.73 -9.96 13.14
C VAL A 174 -11.62 -8.92 13.21
N GLU A 175 -10.37 -9.34 13.48
CA GLU A 175 -9.23 -8.42 13.51
C GLU A 175 -8.89 -7.90 12.11
N ALA A 176 -9.03 -8.72 11.06
CA ALA A 176 -8.90 -8.26 9.69
C ALA A 176 -9.96 -7.20 9.33
N ASP A 177 -11.21 -7.41 9.75
CA ASP A 177 -12.33 -6.48 9.53
C ASP A 177 -12.12 -5.17 10.33
N ASN A 178 -11.58 -5.23 11.54
CA ASN A 178 -11.22 -4.05 12.32
C ASN A 178 -10.08 -3.27 11.65
N LEU A 179 -9.01 -3.95 11.25
CA LEU A 179 -7.83 -3.34 10.66
C LEU A 179 -8.15 -2.66 9.32
N HIS A 180 -8.97 -3.27 8.45
CA HIS A 180 -9.32 -2.64 7.17
C HIS A 180 -10.08 -1.32 7.37
N THR A 181 -10.93 -1.26 8.40
CA THR A 181 -11.71 -0.06 8.76
C THR A 181 -10.78 1.00 9.34
N GLN A 182 -9.92 0.63 10.28
CA GLN A 182 -8.91 1.51 10.89
C GLN A 182 -8.01 2.15 9.83
N MET A 183 -7.54 1.34 8.86
CA MET A 183 -6.64 1.77 7.79
C MET A 183 -7.38 2.30 6.55
N LYS A 184 -8.70 2.50 6.65
CA LYS A 184 -9.55 3.11 5.60
C LYS A 184 -9.42 2.43 4.24
N VAL A 185 -9.24 1.11 4.22
CA VAL A 185 -9.25 0.32 2.99
C VAL A 185 -10.67 0.31 2.46
N SER A 186 -10.87 0.80 1.23
CA SER A 186 -12.21 0.78 0.62
C SER A 186 -12.82 -0.63 0.62
N ASP A 187 -14.10 -0.76 0.97
CA ASP A 187 -14.84 -2.03 1.00
C ASP A 187 -14.61 -2.87 -0.26
N LYS A 188 -14.68 -2.24 -1.43
CA LYS A 188 -14.50 -2.92 -2.72
C LYS A 188 -13.12 -3.59 -2.85
N ARG A 189 -12.06 -2.94 -2.34
CA ARG A 189 -10.69 -3.51 -2.33
C ARG A 189 -10.61 -4.64 -1.30
N TYR A 190 -11.10 -4.38 -0.09
CA TYR A 190 -11.07 -5.36 0.99
C TYR A 190 -11.83 -6.64 0.64
N TRP A 191 -13.03 -6.53 0.06
CA TRP A 191 -13.83 -7.67 -0.40
C TRP A 191 -13.08 -8.54 -1.41
N ARG A 192 -12.44 -7.97 -2.43
CA ARG A 192 -11.68 -8.77 -3.42
C ARG A 192 -10.54 -9.53 -2.77
N MET A 193 -9.83 -8.89 -1.86
CA MET A 193 -8.72 -9.49 -1.15
C MET A 193 -9.21 -10.59 -0.20
N LYS A 194 -10.27 -10.33 0.59
CA LYS A 194 -10.86 -11.30 1.53
C LYS A 194 -11.40 -12.53 0.83
N VAL A 195 -12.11 -12.38 -0.29
CA VAL A 195 -12.57 -13.52 -1.11
C VAL A 195 -11.39 -14.39 -1.58
N ARG A 196 -10.32 -13.77 -2.06
CA ARG A 196 -9.12 -14.51 -2.52
C ARG A 196 -8.41 -15.19 -1.38
N ALA A 197 -8.20 -14.51 -0.24
CA ALA A 197 -7.56 -15.08 0.93
C ALA A 197 -8.35 -16.28 1.48
N LEU A 198 -9.67 -16.12 1.68
CA LEU A 198 -10.57 -17.19 2.12
C LEU A 198 -10.61 -18.37 1.15
N SER A 199 -10.62 -18.10 -0.16
CA SER A 199 -10.51 -19.14 -1.17
C SER A 199 -9.16 -19.85 -1.10
N ASN A 200 -8.06 -19.13 -0.96
CA ASN A 200 -6.72 -19.73 -0.93
C ASN A 200 -6.48 -20.59 0.32
N CYS A 201 -6.99 -20.19 1.48
CA CYS A 201 -6.92 -21.00 2.70
C CYS A 201 -8.02 -22.07 2.81
N GLY A 202 -8.93 -22.15 1.84
CA GLY A 202 -10.01 -23.14 1.83
C GLY A 202 -11.12 -22.90 2.85
N ASN A 203 -11.17 -21.72 3.48
CA ASN A 203 -12.21 -21.37 4.44
C ASN A 203 -13.50 -20.91 3.71
N LEU A 204 -14.15 -21.88 3.06
CA LEU A 204 -15.36 -21.66 2.27
C LEU A 204 -16.60 -21.39 3.13
N SER A 205 -16.58 -21.81 4.40
CA SER A 205 -17.65 -21.51 5.36
C SER A 205 -17.73 -20.01 5.62
N GLU A 206 -16.60 -19.39 5.96
CA GLU A 206 -16.51 -17.95 6.18
C GLU A 206 -16.81 -17.15 4.91
N LEU A 207 -16.34 -17.63 3.76
CA LEU A 207 -16.65 -17.01 2.46
C LEU A 207 -18.16 -17.00 2.20
N ASN A 208 -18.85 -18.10 2.48
CA ASN A 208 -20.30 -18.19 2.31
C ASN A 208 -21.04 -17.28 3.29
N MET A 209 -20.63 -17.24 4.56
CA MET A 209 -21.21 -16.33 5.56
C MET A 209 -21.07 -14.86 5.13
N MET A 210 -19.87 -14.45 4.69
CA MET A 210 -19.64 -13.10 4.19
C MET A 210 -20.55 -12.77 3.00
N ALA A 211 -20.70 -13.70 2.05
CA ALA A 211 -21.49 -13.52 0.84
C ALA A 211 -23.01 -13.49 1.09
N THR A 212 -23.50 -14.13 2.16
CA THR A 212 -24.92 -14.14 2.52
C THR A 212 -25.32 -12.97 3.42
N HIS A 213 -24.47 -12.57 4.36
CA HIS A 213 -24.80 -11.54 5.35
C HIS A 213 -24.75 -10.10 4.81
N ARG A 214 -23.97 -9.84 3.76
CA ARG A 214 -23.82 -8.49 3.21
C ARG A 214 -23.89 -8.50 1.69
N THR A 215 -24.51 -7.47 1.12
CA THR A 215 -24.49 -7.26 -0.33
C THR A 215 -23.07 -6.96 -0.79
N SER A 216 -22.58 -7.75 -1.74
CA SER A 216 -21.22 -7.62 -2.26
C SER A 216 -21.04 -6.34 -3.10
N PRO A 217 -20.10 -5.43 -2.75
CA PRO A 217 -19.77 -4.25 -3.53
C PRO A 217 -18.97 -4.57 -4.80
N ILE A 218 -18.54 -5.83 -4.97
CA ILE A 218 -17.74 -6.31 -6.10
C ILE A 218 -18.56 -7.17 -7.08
N GLY A 219 -19.84 -7.41 -6.80
CA GLY A 219 -20.64 -8.44 -7.48
C GLY A 219 -20.40 -9.82 -6.89
N TYR A 220 -20.91 -10.87 -7.53
CA TYR A 220 -20.84 -12.24 -7.01
C TYR A 220 -19.94 -13.16 -7.84
N GLU A 221 -19.43 -12.67 -8.97
CA GLU A 221 -18.62 -13.41 -9.92
C GLU A 221 -17.36 -14.00 -9.25
N LEU A 222 -16.61 -13.18 -8.51
CA LEU A 222 -15.41 -13.64 -7.78
C LEU A 222 -15.73 -14.67 -6.68
N ILE A 223 -16.91 -14.59 -6.08
CA ILE A 223 -17.36 -15.51 -5.02
C ILE A 223 -17.75 -16.85 -5.65
N ILE A 224 -18.49 -16.81 -6.76
CA ILE A 224 -18.85 -18.00 -7.55
C ILE A 224 -17.59 -18.69 -8.05
N GLU A 225 -16.66 -17.96 -8.66
CA GLU A 225 -15.37 -18.50 -9.13
C GLU A 225 -14.58 -19.15 -7.99
N ALA A 226 -14.57 -18.53 -6.80
CA ALA A 226 -13.92 -19.09 -5.63
C ALA A 226 -14.55 -20.43 -5.20
N PHE A 227 -15.88 -20.58 -5.20
CA PHE A 227 -16.53 -21.85 -4.88
C PHE A 227 -16.29 -22.92 -5.95
N LEU A 228 -16.40 -22.55 -7.23
CA LEU A 228 -16.16 -23.47 -8.34
C LEU A 228 -14.71 -23.97 -8.39
N LYS A 229 -13.73 -23.12 -8.02
CA LYS A 229 -12.31 -23.52 -7.90
C LYS A 229 -12.11 -24.69 -6.93
N HIS A 230 -12.96 -24.79 -5.91
CA HIS A 230 -12.94 -25.86 -4.91
C HIS A 230 -13.97 -26.97 -5.17
N GLY A 231 -14.63 -26.97 -6.34
CA GLY A 231 -15.65 -27.96 -6.71
C GLY A 231 -16.93 -27.88 -5.87
N ARG A 232 -17.18 -26.75 -5.17
CA ARG A 232 -18.34 -26.56 -4.30
C ARG A 232 -19.50 -25.88 -5.04
N ASN A 233 -20.06 -26.58 -6.02
CA ASN A 233 -21.15 -26.06 -6.87
C ASN A 233 -22.38 -25.67 -6.03
N GLU A 234 -22.68 -26.42 -4.97
CA GLU A 234 -23.80 -26.16 -4.07
C GLU A 234 -23.70 -24.82 -3.34
N LEU A 235 -22.48 -24.35 -3.06
CA LEU A 235 -22.26 -23.04 -2.47
C LEU A 235 -22.32 -21.91 -3.51
N ALA A 236 -22.02 -22.21 -4.78
CA ALA A 236 -22.07 -21.23 -5.87
C ALA A 236 -23.51 -20.92 -6.33
N LEU A 237 -24.37 -21.94 -6.38
CA LEU A 237 -25.72 -21.88 -6.93
C LEU A 237 -26.57 -20.69 -6.46
N PRO A 238 -26.66 -20.37 -5.15
CA PRO A 238 -27.50 -19.27 -4.66
C PRO A 238 -27.08 -17.88 -5.16
N PHE A 239 -25.84 -17.75 -5.64
CA PHE A 239 -25.26 -16.47 -6.05
C PHE A 239 -25.37 -16.24 -7.56
N ILE A 240 -25.56 -17.28 -8.38
CA ILE A 240 -25.64 -17.14 -9.84
C ILE A 240 -26.79 -16.23 -10.28
N PRO A 241 -28.04 -16.35 -9.75
CA PRO A 241 -29.12 -15.42 -10.11
C PRO A 241 -28.81 -13.95 -9.81
N LYS A 242 -27.83 -13.67 -8.94
CA LYS A 242 -27.40 -12.31 -8.58
C LYS A 242 -26.37 -11.71 -9.55
N VAL A 243 -25.86 -12.50 -10.50
CA VAL A 243 -24.97 -12.02 -11.57
C VAL A 243 -25.76 -11.19 -12.58
N LYS A 244 -25.18 -10.11 -13.09
CA LYS A 244 -25.94 -9.10 -13.86
C LYS A 244 -26.40 -9.59 -15.24
N THR A 245 -25.61 -10.42 -15.91
CA THR A 245 -25.86 -10.80 -17.31
C THR A 245 -26.33 -12.24 -17.43
N ALA A 246 -27.39 -12.47 -18.19
CA ALA A 246 -27.93 -13.82 -18.41
C ALA A 246 -26.89 -14.74 -19.09
N GLU A 247 -26.01 -14.17 -19.91
CA GLU A 247 -24.94 -14.89 -20.57
C GLU A 247 -23.92 -15.43 -19.56
N GLN A 248 -23.52 -14.61 -18.57
CA GLN A 248 -22.65 -15.07 -17.48
C GLN A 248 -23.36 -16.07 -16.56
N GLN A 249 -24.65 -15.88 -16.28
CA GLN A 249 -25.43 -16.84 -15.52
C GLN A 249 -25.44 -18.22 -16.20
N ALA A 250 -25.78 -18.26 -17.49
CA ALA A 250 -25.77 -19.47 -18.30
C ALA A 250 -24.38 -20.12 -18.34
N MET A 251 -23.32 -19.32 -18.48
CA MET A 251 -21.94 -19.81 -18.41
C MET A 251 -21.64 -20.50 -17.08
N TYR A 252 -22.06 -19.93 -15.93
CA TYR A 252 -21.84 -20.56 -14.63
C TYR A 252 -22.67 -21.83 -14.44
N TYR A 253 -23.94 -21.85 -14.86
CA TYR A 253 -24.76 -23.06 -14.83
C TYR A 253 -24.15 -24.19 -15.68
N SER A 254 -23.72 -23.89 -16.91
CA SER A 254 -23.08 -24.89 -17.78
C SER A 254 -21.75 -25.39 -17.20
N ARG A 255 -20.94 -24.51 -16.58
CA ARG A 255 -19.72 -24.93 -15.85
C ARG A 255 -19.98 -25.90 -14.70
N MET A 256 -21.20 -25.95 -14.18
CA MET A 256 -21.62 -26.89 -13.14
C MET A 256 -22.37 -28.11 -13.70
N GLY A 257 -22.50 -28.25 -15.03
CA GLY A 257 -23.24 -29.33 -15.70
C GLY A 257 -24.75 -29.15 -15.71
N MET A 258 -25.26 -27.93 -15.52
CA MET A 258 -26.68 -27.60 -15.44
C MET A 258 -27.17 -26.92 -16.72
N ASP A 259 -27.17 -27.67 -17.83
CA ASP A 259 -27.45 -27.10 -19.16
C ASP A 259 -28.91 -26.66 -19.33
N ALA A 260 -29.85 -27.32 -18.64
CA ALA A 260 -31.27 -26.94 -18.66
C ALA A 260 -31.48 -25.54 -18.05
N GLU A 261 -30.85 -25.29 -16.90
CA GLU A 261 -30.86 -24.02 -16.19
C GLU A 261 -30.08 -22.94 -16.96
N ALA A 262 -28.99 -23.33 -17.64
CA ALA A 262 -28.25 -22.43 -18.51
C ALA A 262 -29.14 -21.92 -19.67
N GLN A 263 -29.86 -22.83 -20.33
CA GLN A 263 -30.79 -22.46 -21.40
C GLN A 263 -31.95 -21.61 -20.88
N ALA A 264 -32.49 -21.96 -19.70
CA ALA A 264 -33.57 -21.19 -19.07
C ALA A 264 -33.16 -19.76 -18.71
N ALA A 265 -31.91 -19.54 -18.26
CA ALA A 265 -31.39 -18.21 -17.97
C ALA A 265 -31.37 -17.30 -19.22
N LEU A 266 -31.05 -17.88 -20.39
CA LEU A 266 -31.03 -17.16 -21.67
C LEU A 266 -32.44 -16.82 -22.18
N THR A 267 -33.37 -17.78 -22.10
CA THR A 267 -34.74 -17.61 -22.62
C THR A 267 -35.57 -16.63 -21.80
N GLN A 268 -35.47 -16.65 -20.46
CA GLN A 268 -36.19 -15.71 -19.59
C GLN A 268 -35.85 -14.23 -19.91
N ARG A 269 -34.63 -13.95 -20.39
CA ARG A 269 -34.24 -12.61 -20.84
C ARG A 269 -34.85 -12.24 -22.18
N GLN A 270 -34.91 -13.19 -23.13
CA GLN A 270 -35.53 -12.96 -24.44
C GLN A 270 -37.01 -12.63 -24.29
N GLU A 271 -37.72 -13.32 -23.39
CA GLU A 271 -39.13 -13.05 -23.11
C GLU A 271 -39.34 -11.68 -22.45
N ARG A 272 -38.52 -11.30 -21.46
CA ARG A 272 -38.59 -9.97 -20.84
C ARG A 272 -38.26 -8.83 -21.83
N SER A 273 -37.29 -9.04 -22.72
CA SER A 273 -36.93 -8.07 -23.74
C SER A 273 -38.00 -7.95 -24.84
N GLY A 274 -38.62 -9.07 -25.22
CA GLY A 274 -39.73 -9.12 -26.16
C GLY A 274 -41.00 -8.46 -25.62
N ALA A 275 -41.37 -8.76 -24.37
CA ALA A 275 -42.55 -8.17 -23.71
C ALA A 275 -42.41 -6.63 -23.55
N GLY A 276 -41.22 -6.13 -23.19
CA GLY A 276 -40.96 -4.69 -23.12
C GLY A 276 -41.09 -3.99 -24.48
N ARG A 277 -40.66 -4.63 -25.57
CA ARG A 277 -40.82 -4.10 -26.94
C ARG A 277 -42.30 -4.07 -27.36
N LEU A 278 -43.07 -5.11 -27.05
CA LEU A 278 -44.51 -5.15 -27.35
C LEU A 278 -45.28 -4.06 -26.62
N LEU A 279 -45.02 -3.83 -25.33
CA LEU A 279 -45.64 -2.74 -24.56
C LEU A 279 -45.24 -1.36 -25.11
N SER A 280 -43.97 -1.16 -25.49
CA SER A 280 -43.53 0.11 -26.09
C SER A 280 -44.15 0.39 -27.46
N ASN A 281 -44.47 -0.65 -28.22
CA ASN A 281 -45.13 -0.53 -29.52
C ASN A 281 -46.63 -0.25 -29.37
N ILE A 282 -47.30 -0.87 -28.38
CA ILE A 282 -48.72 -0.60 -28.06
C ILE A 282 -48.90 0.85 -27.59
N LEU A 283 -48.00 1.37 -26.74
CA LEU A 283 -48.04 2.76 -26.26
C LEU A 283 -47.69 3.82 -27.32
N ARG A 284 -47.14 3.43 -28.47
CA ARG A 284 -46.85 4.33 -29.60
C ARG A 284 -47.95 4.37 -30.65
N LEU A 285 -48.95 3.49 -30.55
CA LEU A 285 -50.04 3.32 -31.53
C LEU A 285 -51.42 3.76 -31.00
N GLY A 286 -51.49 4.34 -29.79
CA GLY A 286 -52.68 5.00 -29.23
C GLY A 286 -52.40 6.48 -29.00
#